data_AF-A0A370DG22-F1
#
_entry.id   AF-A0A370DG22-F1
#
_cell.length_a   1.000
_cell.length_b   1.000
_cell.length_c   1.000
_cell.angle_alpha   90.00
_cell.angle_beta   90.00
_cell.angle_gamma   90.00
#
_symmetry.space_group_name_H-M   'P 1'
#
loop_
_entity.id
_entity.type
_entity.pdbx_description
1 polymer ?
#
loop_
_entity_poly.entity_id
_entity_poly.type
_entity_poly.pdbx_seq_one_letter_code
_entity_poly.pdbx_strand_id
1 'polypeptide(L)'
;MINYAVKLGVSILVVGILITACTGEADLFNSPTEADLFNSPTEAFLCDLPSNYTEYFVSTTGDDNSDGSESSPWKGIQKSIEKLKPGNILTIADGFYLENVKPTISGNSTDPIIIRAENPFKVVIDGDSQGPALDITEVSYLYFEGFRLQNAGEKATLEINSRDGQPSTGNTDTHHIFMSKMAIQGSCLNKNCNGILIARSNDVLFADSWIYGAGRYTVSIYGSRNINLRRVVIRWDEWIGADYKPDDPRQALGIYNTHDSLFENIVIIDAGEKPSGTAGDKGAVLLAGGDNGDTAPFTGSENNRFYGLVIHNNNGHGIALSGRSTPHNLNYFENSIVYNNTKRGLTINKRVEFTTFNNMSVINNPDGGYGNFSSETTGNILKNSLILDNGSNAISGEVTNNYNVVFGNNDNGSLGEQSISIDPQLLYVFKNDTVPLLNNPGDNDKARGANLLFRYYGGIESKQHLWPWLYEDLIKKDFCDQTTLNELGRTGANSAKWCDSSATLSRYLFEASTNQTCPNNICDLDAEKPTCSIE
;
A
#
# COMPACT_ATOMS: atom_id res chain seq x y z
N MET A 1 22.91 6.65 82.06
CA MET A 1 23.72 5.67 82.83
C MET A 1 23.78 4.37 82.04
N ILE A 2 24.92 4.06 81.41
CA ILE A 2 25.76 2.86 81.61
C ILE A 2 24.96 1.60 82.09
N ASN A 3 24.96 0.40 81.48
CA ASN A 3 26.01 -0.32 80.75
C ASN A 3 25.50 -1.52 79.90
N TYR A 4 26.17 -1.70 78.76
CA TYR A 4 26.59 -2.90 78.01
C TYR A 4 26.18 -4.34 78.40
N ALA A 5 25.89 -5.14 77.35
CA ALA A 5 26.46 -6.48 77.18
C ALA A 5 26.56 -6.86 75.68
N VAL A 6 27.75 -7.32 75.28
CA VAL A 6 28.15 -7.81 73.94
C VAL A 6 27.79 -9.28 73.78
N LYS A 7 27.45 -9.73 72.56
CA LYS A 7 27.75 -11.09 72.09
C LYS A 7 27.82 -11.16 70.55
N LEU A 8 29.01 -11.48 70.03
CA LEU A 8 29.21 -12.01 68.68
C LEU A 8 28.59 -13.40 68.57
N GLY A 9 27.95 -13.69 67.44
CA GLY A 9 27.48 -15.02 67.04
C GLY A 9 27.75 -15.25 65.56
N VAL A 10 28.63 -16.22 65.28
CA VAL A 10 29.10 -16.64 63.96
C VAL A 10 27.99 -17.34 63.18
N SER A 11 27.91 -16.99 61.90
CA SER A 11 27.03 -17.56 60.88
C SER A 11 27.26 -19.06 60.67
N ILE A 12 26.18 -19.85 60.72
CA ILE A 12 26.16 -21.22 60.21
C ILE A 12 25.21 -21.30 59.02
N LEU A 13 25.81 -21.78 57.94
CA LEU A 13 25.37 -22.00 56.58
C LEU A 13 24.28 -23.09 56.52
N VAL A 14 23.15 -22.81 55.87
CA VAL A 14 22.24 -23.84 55.33
C VAL A 14 22.40 -23.82 53.82
N VAL A 15 22.87 -24.96 53.29
CA VAL A 15 23.15 -25.22 51.88
C VAL A 15 21.82 -25.46 51.15
N GLY A 16 21.40 -24.48 50.35
CA GLY A 16 20.35 -24.63 49.34
C GLY A 16 21.00 -24.83 47.97
N ILE A 17 21.09 -26.09 47.54
CA ILE A 17 21.50 -26.45 46.18
C ILE A 17 20.32 -26.13 45.25
N LEU A 18 20.41 -25.01 44.52
CA LEU A 18 19.58 -24.76 43.34
C LEU A 18 20.17 -25.55 42.18
N ILE A 19 19.46 -26.60 41.74
CA ILE A 19 19.74 -27.30 40.49
C ILE A 19 19.04 -26.57 39.36
N THR A 20 19.85 -26.25 38.37
CA THR A 20 19.59 -25.70 37.04
C THR A 20 18.44 -26.38 36.32
N ALA A 21 17.50 -25.59 35.81
CA ALA A 21 16.71 -25.92 34.62
C ALA A 21 16.86 -24.75 33.63
N CYS A 22 17.53 -25.01 32.51
CA CYS A 22 17.51 -24.12 31.35
C CYS A 22 16.08 -24.03 30.83
N THR A 23 15.48 -22.84 30.88
CA THR A 23 14.42 -22.42 29.96
C THR A 23 14.81 -21.01 29.50
N GLY A 24 15.52 -20.97 28.38
CA GLY A 24 15.83 -19.73 27.68
C GLY A 24 14.82 -19.55 26.57
N GLU A 25 13.77 -18.78 26.83
CA GLU A 25 13.10 -17.95 25.84
C GLU A 25 13.16 -16.54 26.42
N ALA A 26 14.20 -15.80 26.02
CA ALA A 26 14.29 -14.39 26.31
C ALA A 26 13.36 -13.68 25.34
N ASP A 27 12.30 -13.06 25.88
CA ASP A 27 11.52 -12.02 25.22
C ASP A 27 12.46 -10.91 24.73
N LEU A 28 12.86 -11.00 23.47
CA LEU A 28 13.49 -9.93 22.71
C LEU A 28 12.40 -9.10 22.01
N PHE A 29 11.49 -8.55 22.81
CA PHE A 29 10.47 -7.60 22.35
C PHE A 29 10.55 -6.34 23.21
N ASN A 30 11.62 -5.57 23.06
CA ASN A 30 11.50 -4.13 23.24
C ASN A 30 11.15 -3.55 21.88
N SER A 31 9.87 -3.60 21.53
CA SER A 31 9.29 -2.75 20.51
C SER A 31 9.53 -1.28 20.90
N PRO A 32 9.89 -0.39 19.97
CA PRO A 32 9.69 1.03 20.22
C PRO A 32 8.22 1.24 20.59
N THR A 33 7.96 2.05 21.60
CA THR A 33 6.62 2.30 22.13
C THR A 33 5.64 2.64 21.01
N GLU A 34 4.49 1.95 20.98
CA GLU A 34 3.41 2.04 19.98
C GLU A 34 2.90 3.48 19.71
N ALA A 35 3.28 4.46 20.54
CA ALA A 35 2.89 5.86 20.43
C ALA A 35 3.77 6.72 19.48
N ASP A 36 4.98 6.29 19.12
CA ASP A 36 5.93 7.13 18.36
C ASP A 36 5.90 6.90 16.84
N LEU A 37 5.15 5.90 16.35
CA LEU A 37 5.14 5.54 14.92
C LEU A 37 3.94 6.11 14.13
N PHE A 38 2.87 6.58 14.78
CA PHE A 38 1.56 6.62 14.10
C PHE A 38 0.65 7.83 14.34
N ASN A 39 1.09 8.87 15.05
CA ASN A 39 0.40 10.16 14.98
C ASN A 39 1.05 10.97 13.85
N SER A 40 0.49 11.00 12.65
CA SER A 40 1.00 11.88 11.59
C SER A 40 0.38 13.29 11.76
N PRO A 41 1.09 14.30 12.29
CA PRO A 41 0.61 15.69 12.36
C PRO A 41 0.32 16.32 10.98
N THR A 42 0.51 15.59 9.87
CA THR A 42 0.44 16.08 8.49
C THR A 42 -0.97 16.21 7.92
N GLU A 43 -1.91 15.28 8.21
CA GLU A 43 -3.31 15.42 7.76
C GLU A 43 -4.03 16.56 8.50
N ALA A 44 -3.75 16.73 9.80
CA ALA A 44 -4.22 17.85 10.61
C ALA A 44 -3.74 19.21 10.05
N PHE A 45 -2.49 19.27 9.60
CA PHE A 45 -1.84 20.49 9.14
C PHE A 45 -2.42 21.07 7.84
N LEU A 46 -2.83 20.22 6.90
CA LEU A 46 -3.49 20.67 5.66
C LEU A 46 -4.91 21.17 5.88
N CYS A 47 -5.48 20.83 7.03
CA CYS A 47 -6.86 21.15 7.39
C CYS A 47 -7.02 22.49 8.12
N ASP A 48 -5.96 23.00 8.75
CA ASP A 48 -5.92 24.32 9.39
C ASP A 48 -4.57 25.00 9.06
N LEU A 49 -4.53 25.63 7.90
CA LEU A 49 -3.32 26.29 7.41
C LEU A 49 -2.88 27.39 8.38
N PRO A 50 -1.62 27.39 8.83
CA PRO A 50 -1.15 28.41 9.77
C PRO A 50 -1.30 29.81 9.17
N SER A 51 -1.84 30.76 9.94
CA SER A 51 -2.12 32.13 9.48
C SER A 51 -0.88 32.94 9.08
N ASN A 52 0.33 32.42 9.32
CA ASN A 52 1.61 33.02 8.95
C ASN A 52 2.09 32.61 7.55
N TYR A 53 1.35 31.76 6.83
CA TYR A 53 1.71 31.33 5.49
C TYR A 53 1.41 32.42 4.45
N THR A 54 2.29 32.55 3.46
CA THR A 54 2.08 33.44 2.30
C THR A 54 1.59 32.62 1.11
N GLU A 55 0.47 33.03 0.51
CA GLU A 55 -0.14 32.33 -0.63
C GLU A 55 0.15 33.04 -1.96
N TYR A 56 0.47 32.24 -2.97
CA TYR A 56 0.72 32.64 -4.35
C TYR A 56 -0.14 31.80 -5.31
N PHE A 57 -0.38 32.32 -6.51
CA PHE A 57 -1.32 31.76 -7.46
C PHE A 57 -0.71 31.51 -8.83
N VAL A 58 -1.12 30.41 -9.46
CA VAL A 58 -0.77 30.04 -10.84
C VAL A 58 -2.03 29.86 -11.66
N SER A 59 -2.04 30.36 -12.89
CA SER A 59 -3.13 30.13 -13.85
C SER A 59 -2.57 30.02 -15.26
N THR A 60 -3.22 29.22 -16.11
CA THR A 60 -2.86 29.10 -17.54
C THR A 60 -2.89 30.43 -18.30
N THR A 61 -3.63 31.43 -17.79
CA THR A 61 -3.70 32.79 -18.33
C THR A 61 -2.85 33.82 -17.59
N GLY A 62 -2.05 33.39 -16.60
CA GLY A 62 -1.16 34.26 -15.83
C GLY A 62 0.06 34.74 -16.61
N ASP A 63 0.97 35.44 -15.92
CA ASP A 63 2.26 35.91 -16.44
C ASP A 63 3.37 35.68 -15.40
N ASP A 64 4.45 35.00 -15.79
CA ASP A 64 5.60 34.70 -14.91
C ASP A 64 6.35 35.95 -14.44
N ASN A 65 6.10 37.11 -15.06
CA ASN A 65 6.64 38.40 -14.64
C ASN A 65 5.78 39.11 -13.57
N SER A 66 4.58 38.58 -13.26
CA SER A 66 3.70 39.12 -12.23
C SER A 66 4.22 38.84 -10.81
N ASP A 67 3.54 39.38 -9.80
CA ASP A 67 3.88 39.20 -8.39
C ASP A 67 3.38 37.88 -7.79
N GLY A 68 2.53 37.13 -8.51
CA GLY A 68 1.97 35.87 -8.07
C GLY A 68 0.79 36.02 -7.11
N SER A 69 0.26 37.23 -6.94
CA SER A 69 -0.98 37.47 -6.19
C SER A 69 -2.19 36.85 -6.90
N GLU A 70 -3.29 36.66 -6.19
CA GLU A 70 -4.55 36.18 -6.76
C GLU A 70 -5.02 37.03 -7.96
N SER A 71 -4.81 38.35 -7.87
CA SER A 71 -5.18 39.32 -8.92
C SER A 71 -4.21 39.35 -10.11
N SER A 72 -2.98 38.83 -9.94
CA SER A 72 -1.92 38.82 -10.94
C SER A 72 -1.09 37.52 -10.81
N PRO A 73 -1.70 36.36 -11.13
CA PRO A 73 -1.06 35.06 -10.93
C PRO A 73 0.11 34.84 -11.89
N TRP A 74 1.02 33.95 -11.50
CA TRP A 74 2.04 33.41 -12.38
C TRP A 74 1.45 32.44 -13.41
N LYS A 75 2.25 32.06 -14.42
CA LYS A 75 1.79 31.20 -15.51
C LYS A 75 2.26 29.76 -15.37
N GLY A 76 3.58 29.56 -15.28
CA GLY A 76 4.19 28.23 -15.27
C GLY A 76 4.30 27.67 -13.86
N ILE A 77 3.98 26.38 -13.69
CA ILE A 77 4.06 25.71 -12.37
C ILE A 77 5.52 25.65 -11.92
N GLN A 78 6.42 25.19 -12.80
CA GLN A 78 7.84 25.03 -12.45
C GLN A 78 8.48 26.35 -12.00
N LYS A 79 8.31 27.41 -12.81
CA LYS A 79 8.87 28.74 -12.50
C LYS A 79 8.28 29.35 -11.22
N SER A 80 7.05 28.99 -10.89
CA SER A 80 6.39 29.43 -9.66
C SER A 80 7.00 28.76 -8.44
N ILE A 81 7.21 27.44 -8.51
CA ILE A 81 7.85 26.66 -7.44
C ILE A 81 9.25 27.21 -7.11
N GLU A 82 10.04 27.58 -8.10
CA GLU A 82 11.39 28.16 -7.91
C GLU A 82 11.41 29.48 -7.11
N LYS A 83 10.27 30.16 -6.96
CA LYS A 83 10.13 31.40 -6.19
C LYS A 83 9.69 31.18 -4.74
N LEU A 84 9.22 29.97 -4.42
CA LEU A 84 8.65 29.66 -3.10
C LEU A 84 9.74 29.53 -2.03
N LYS A 85 9.33 29.74 -0.78
CA LYS A 85 10.13 29.59 0.43
C LYS A 85 9.36 28.76 1.46
N PRO A 86 10.04 28.17 2.46
CA PRO A 86 9.39 27.53 3.59
C PRO A 86 8.24 28.39 4.14
N GLY A 87 7.07 27.78 4.37
CA GLY A 87 5.87 28.50 4.82
C GLY A 87 5.08 29.19 3.70
N ASN A 88 5.31 28.82 2.43
CA ASN A 88 4.52 29.34 1.31
C ASN A 88 3.49 28.31 0.83
N ILE A 89 2.40 28.83 0.26
CA ILE A 89 1.35 28.09 -0.41
C ILE A 89 1.35 28.50 -1.88
N LEU A 90 1.29 27.51 -2.78
CA LEU A 90 1.04 27.71 -4.19
C LEU A 90 -0.31 27.10 -4.55
N THR A 91 -1.29 27.95 -4.86
CA THR A 91 -2.62 27.54 -5.31
C THR A 91 -2.71 27.64 -6.83
N ILE A 92 -3.02 26.52 -7.47
CA ILE A 92 -2.98 26.38 -8.93
C ILE A 92 -4.43 26.28 -9.44
N ALA A 93 -4.83 27.24 -10.26
CA ALA A 93 -6.15 27.29 -10.86
C ALA A 93 -6.37 26.13 -11.86
N ASP A 94 -7.63 25.78 -12.08
CA ASP A 94 -8.04 24.75 -13.04
C ASP A 94 -7.38 24.94 -14.41
N GLY A 95 -6.87 23.85 -14.99
CA GLY A 95 -6.21 23.95 -16.28
C GLY A 95 -5.42 22.71 -16.68
N PHE A 96 -4.99 22.73 -17.94
CA PHE A 96 -4.06 21.76 -18.51
C PHE A 96 -2.68 22.42 -18.65
N TYR A 97 -1.69 21.84 -17.98
CA TYR A 97 -0.32 22.33 -17.90
C TYR A 97 0.61 21.30 -18.54
N LEU A 98 1.13 21.65 -19.71
CA LEU A 98 2.12 20.83 -20.43
C LEU A 98 3.51 21.21 -19.92
N GLU A 99 3.94 20.58 -18.84
CA GLU A 99 5.18 20.90 -18.12
C GLU A 99 5.76 19.65 -17.45
N ASN A 100 7.09 19.57 -17.39
CA ASN A 100 7.78 18.68 -16.46
C ASN A 100 8.10 19.47 -15.19
N VAL A 101 7.42 19.16 -14.08
CA VAL A 101 7.62 19.85 -12.81
C VAL A 101 8.68 19.11 -12.00
N LYS A 102 9.73 19.82 -11.60
CA LYS A 102 10.82 19.34 -10.76
C LYS A 102 11.15 20.40 -9.70
N PRO A 103 10.55 20.30 -8.50
CA PRO A 103 10.91 21.19 -7.40
C PRO A 103 12.41 21.08 -7.08
N THR A 104 13.06 22.23 -6.91
CA THR A 104 14.48 22.35 -6.50
C THR A 104 14.64 23.02 -5.14
N ILE A 105 13.51 23.17 -4.44
CA ILE A 105 13.34 23.89 -3.19
C ILE A 105 12.73 22.95 -2.16
N SER A 106 13.07 23.16 -0.89
CA SER A 106 12.55 22.40 0.25
C SER A 106 11.87 23.33 1.24
N GLY A 107 10.84 22.82 1.90
CA GLY A 107 10.36 23.40 3.14
C GLY A 107 11.29 23.05 4.31
N ASN A 108 10.78 23.15 5.52
CA ASN A 108 11.42 22.58 6.70
C ASN A 108 10.37 21.97 7.64
N SER A 109 10.80 21.40 8.76
CA SER A 109 9.92 20.68 9.68
C SER A 109 8.86 21.55 10.37
N THR A 110 9.06 22.86 10.47
CA THR A 110 8.08 23.80 11.02
C THR A 110 7.28 24.51 9.94
N ASP A 111 7.86 24.68 8.75
CA ASP A 111 7.31 25.46 7.66
C ASP A 111 7.41 24.67 6.33
N PRO A 112 6.64 23.58 6.13
CA PRO A 112 6.55 22.91 4.85
C PRO A 112 6.01 23.85 3.76
N ILE A 113 6.26 23.50 2.49
CA ILE A 113 5.72 24.21 1.33
C ILE A 113 4.54 23.42 0.79
N ILE A 114 3.42 24.11 0.58
CA ILE A 114 2.16 23.50 0.15
C ILE A 114 1.89 23.89 -1.29
N ILE A 115 1.66 22.90 -2.13
CA ILE A 115 1.34 23.07 -3.55
C ILE A 115 0.02 22.35 -3.76
N ARG A 116 -1.04 23.10 -4.09
CA ARG A 116 -2.40 22.57 -4.17
C ARG A 116 -3.13 23.04 -5.41
N ALA A 117 -4.01 22.19 -5.92
CA ALA A 117 -5.04 22.61 -6.85
C ALA A 117 -6.08 23.46 -6.11
N GLU A 118 -6.55 24.55 -6.74
CA GLU A 118 -7.68 25.35 -6.25
C GLU A 118 -8.92 24.47 -6.10
N ASN A 119 -9.21 23.65 -7.13
CA ASN A 119 -10.24 22.62 -7.11
C ASN A 119 -9.57 21.25 -7.30
N PRO A 120 -9.67 20.32 -6.33
CA PRO A 120 -9.07 19.00 -6.47
C PRO A 120 -9.47 18.28 -7.77
N PHE A 121 -8.48 17.64 -8.40
CA PHE A 121 -8.56 16.90 -9.65
C PHE A 121 -8.89 17.75 -10.90
N LYS A 122 -8.75 19.08 -10.83
CA LYS A 122 -8.98 19.99 -11.98
C LYS A 122 -7.71 20.59 -12.59
N VAL A 123 -6.56 20.40 -11.93
CA VAL A 123 -5.24 20.69 -12.50
C VAL A 123 -4.69 19.41 -13.11
N VAL A 124 -4.47 19.42 -14.42
CA VAL A 124 -3.82 18.33 -15.16
C VAL A 124 -2.40 18.76 -15.49
N ILE A 125 -1.41 17.99 -15.05
CA ILE A 125 0.00 18.15 -15.43
C ILE A 125 0.36 17.00 -16.36
N ASP A 126 0.81 17.34 -17.57
CA ASP A 126 1.27 16.39 -18.57
C ASP A 126 2.77 16.57 -18.83
N GLY A 127 3.53 15.46 -18.69
CA GLY A 127 4.98 15.44 -18.87
C GLY A 127 5.49 15.54 -20.31
N ASP A 128 4.63 15.79 -21.30
CA ASP A 128 4.96 16.04 -22.72
C ASP A 128 5.84 14.95 -23.37
N SER A 129 5.77 13.71 -22.88
CA SER A 129 6.65 12.60 -23.29
C SER A 129 8.16 12.82 -23.06
N GLN A 130 8.58 13.96 -22.50
CA GLN A 130 10.00 14.29 -22.30
C GLN A 130 10.55 13.79 -20.96
N GLY A 131 9.70 13.71 -19.94
CA GLY A 131 10.08 13.32 -18.59
C GLY A 131 8.86 13.02 -17.72
N PRO A 132 9.05 12.80 -16.40
CA PRO A 132 7.95 12.73 -15.46
C PRO A 132 7.10 14.00 -15.47
N ALA A 133 5.80 13.87 -15.22
CA ALA A 133 4.95 15.04 -14.98
C ALA A 133 5.40 15.75 -13.69
N LEU A 134 5.78 14.97 -12.68
CA LEU A 134 6.31 15.45 -11.41
C LEU A 134 7.51 14.60 -10.95
N ASP A 135 8.66 15.24 -10.77
CA ASP A 135 9.92 14.65 -10.29
C ASP A 135 10.34 15.33 -8.97
N ILE A 136 10.08 14.66 -7.85
CA ILE A 136 10.44 15.10 -6.50
C ILE A 136 11.76 14.39 -6.12
N THR A 137 12.87 15.01 -6.50
CA THR A 137 14.22 14.46 -6.25
C THR A 137 15.12 15.42 -5.51
N GLU A 138 15.76 14.92 -4.45
CA GLU A 138 16.69 15.62 -3.56
C GLU A 138 16.09 16.87 -2.90
N VAL A 139 14.82 16.76 -2.47
CA VAL A 139 14.06 17.82 -1.79
C VAL A 139 13.20 17.26 -0.66
N SER A 140 12.81 18.10 0.30
CA SER A 140 12.05 17.68 1.47
C SER A 140 10.96 18.67 1.90
N TYR A 141 10.03 18.19 2.73
CA TYR A 141 8.95 18.98 3.33
C TYR A 141 8.05 19.69 2.29
N LEU A 142 7.62 18.92 1.28
CA LEU A 142 6.73 19.38 0.21
C LEU A 142 5.40 18.63 0.26
N TYR A 143 4.30 19.38 0.27
CA TYR A 143 2.94 18.83 0.33
C TYR A 143 2.23 19.10 -1.00
N PHE A 144 1.77 18.05 -1.67
CA PHE A 144 1.03 18.11 -2.92
C PHE A 144 -0.42 17.66 -2.72
N GLU A 145 -1.38 18.44 -3.22
CA GLU A 145 -2.79 18.09 -3.08
C GLU A 145 -3.59 18.37 -4.35
N GLY A 146 -4.36 17.37 -4.80
CA GLY A 146 -5.47 17.61 -5.73
C GLY A 146 -5.09 17.59 -7.21
N PHE A 147 -4.00 16.94 -7.63
CA PHE A 147 -3.54 16.95 -9.02
C PHE A 147 -3.91 15.70 -9.81
N ARG A 148 -4.08 15.89 -11.12
CA ARG A 148 -4.04 14.82 -12.11
C ARG A 148 -2.68 14.83 -12.80
N LEU A 149 -1.98 13.72 -12.79
CA LEU A 149 -0.67 13.57 -13.43
C LEU A 149 -0.78 12.55 -14.56
N GLN A 150 -0.30 12.91 -15.73
CA GLN A 150 -0.27 12.03 -16.89
C GLN A 150 0.98 12.23 -17.73
N ASN A 151 1.24 11.27 -18.61
CA ASN A 151 2.32 11.33 -19.56
C ASN A 151 1.94 10.48 -20.78
N ALA A 152 2.55 10.72 -21.94
CA ALA A 152 2.39 9.88 -23.15
C ALA A 152 3.69 9.14 -23.53
N GLY A 153 4.73 9.23 -22.68
CA GLY A 153 6.05 8.66 -22.93
C GLY A 153 6.40 7.39 -22.14
N GLU A 154 7.54 6.82 -22.48
CA GLU A 154 8.18 5.68 -21.78
C GLU A 154 8.98 6.17 -20.56
N LYS A 155 8.28 6.81 -19.61
CA LYS A 155 8.81 7.41 -18.37
C LYS A 155 7.87 7.14 -17.21
N ALA A 156 8.37 7.29 -15.99
CA ALA A 156 7.46 7.32 -14.86
C ALA A 156 6.60 8.60 -14.90
N THR A 157 5.37 8.54 -14.40
CA THR A 157 4.50 9.72 -14.35
C THR A 157 4.82 10.58 -13.14
N LEU A 158 5.05 9.94 -11.99
CA LEU A 158 5.51 10.55 -10.74
C LEU A 158 6.77 9.84 -10.22
N GLU A 159 7.78 10.61 -9.88
CA GLU A 159 8.98 10.13 -9.17
C GLU A 159 9.12 10.86 -7.83
N ILE A 160 9.35 10.09 -6.76
CA ILE A 160 9.80 10.57 -5.44
C ILE A 160 11.09 9.81 -5.15
N ASN A 161 12.22 10.47 -5.28
CA ASN A 161 13.48 9.74 -5.44
C ASN A 161 14.66 10.43 -4.77
N SER A 162 15.60 9.66 -4.23
CA SER A 162 16.92 10.16 -3.84
C SER A 162 18.01 9.58 -4.74
N ARG A 163 19.18 10.22 -4.81
CA ARG A 163 20.36 9.64 -5.49
C ARG A 163 20.81 8.32 -4.87
N ASP A 164 21.59 7.51 -5.58
CA ASP A 164 22.18 6.29 -5.04
C ASP A 164 23.11 6.57 -3.83
N GLY A 165 23.30 5.54 -2.98
CA GLY A 165 24.14 5.61 -1.79
C GLY A 165 23.47 6.28 -0.58
N GLN A 166 22.14 6.27 -0.52
CA GLN A 166 21.39 6.78 0.65
C GLN A 166 21.69 5.97 1.90
N PRO A 167 21.59 6.58 3.10
CA PRO A 167 21.77 5.86 4.35
C PRO A 167 20.56 4.95 4.65
N SER A 168 20.79 3.87 5.40
CA SER A 168 19.73 3.00 5.93
C SER A 168 19.04 3.56 7.17
N THR A 169 19.62 4.59 7.79
CA THR A 169 19.08 5.27 8.99
C THR A 169 19.21 6.79 8.84
N GLY A 170 18.36 7.53 9.55
CA GLY A 170 18.22 8.98 9.36
C GLY A 170 17.54 9.35 8.03
N ASN A 171 17.54 10.64 7.71
CA ASN A 171 16.90 11.10 6.49
C ASN A 171 17.78 10.85 5.27
N THR A 172 17.13 10.39 4.20
CA THR A 172 17.66 10.40 2.84
C THR A 172 17.59 11.82 2.26
N ASP A 173 18.11 12.04 1.06
CA ASP A 173 18.05 13.37 0.42
C ASP A 173 16.61 13.80 0.08
N THR A 174 15.70 12.84 -0.15
CA THR A 174 14.26 13.10 -0.36
C THR A 174 13.44 12.50 0.75
N HIS A 175 12.86 13.36 1.58
CA HIS A 175 12.08 12.94 2.74
C HIS A 175 10.95 13.91 3.11
N HIS A 176 10.02 13.45 3.95
CA HIS A 176 8.88 14.26 4.42
C HIS A 176 8.03 14.82 3.27
N ILE A 177 7.64 13.94 2.36
CA ILE A 177 6.79 14.26 1.22
C ILE A 177 5.38 13.80 1.53
N PHE A 178 4.42 14.71 1.39
CA PHE A 178 3.00 14.39 1.54
C PHE A 178 2.29 14.58 0.22
N MET A 179 1.46 13.61 -0.15
CA MET A 179 0.61 13.70 -1.33
C MET A 179 -0.78 13.17 -1.02
N SER A 180 -1.80 13.94 -1.40
CA SER A 180 -3.19 13.47 -1.31
C SER A 180 -4.06 13.92 -2.47
N LYS A 181 -5.17 13.22 -2.70
CA LYS A 181 -6.12 13.56 -3.78
C LYS A 181 -5.43 13.59 -5.14
N MET A 182 -4.67 12.55 -5.45
CA MET A 182 -3.91 12.41 -6.69
C MET A 182 -4.58 11.41 -7.62
N ALA A 183 -4.65 11.73 -8.91
CA ALA A 183 -5.01 10.80 -9.98
C ALA A 183 -3.81 10.64 -10.91
N ILE A 184 -3.27 9.43 -11.05
CA ILE A 184 -2.02 9.21 -11.78
C ILE A 184 -2.21 8.17 -12.87
N GLN A 185 -1.97 8.56 -14.12
CA GLN A 185 -1.99 7.68 -15.27
C GLN A 185 -0.57 7.34 -15.71
N GLY A 186 -0.21 6.06 -15.60
CA GLY A 186 1.01 5.49 -16.18
C GLY A 186 0.88 5.30 -17.69
N SER A 187 2.01 5.45 -18.39
CA SER A 187 2.06 5.42 -19.87
C SER A 187 3.16 4.53 -20.44
N CYS A 188 3.85 3.77 -19.59
CA CYS A 188 5.07 3.07 -19.95
C CYS A 188 4.80 1.64 -20.42
N LEU A 189 5.05 1.34 -21.70
CA LEU A 189 4.74 0.03 -22.29
C LEU A 189 5.97 -0.88 -22.43
N ASN A 190 7.17 -0.34 -22.63
CA ASN A 190 8.33 -1.13 -23.04
C ASN A 190 9.58 -0.89 -22.18
N LYS A 191 9.75 0.30 -21.60
CA LYS A 191 10.91 0.61 -20.76
C LYS A 191 10.66 0.25 -19.30
N ASN A 192 11.72 0.31 -18.49
CA ASN A 192 11.60 0.12 -17.05
C ASN A 192 11.05 1.39 -16.36
N CYS A 193 9.74 1.62 -16.44
CA CYS A 193 9.07 2.75 -15.79
C CYS A 193 7.74 2.32 -15.14
N ASN A 194 7.21 3.21 -14.29
CA ASN A 194 6.08 2.95 -13.41
C ASN A 194 5.05 4.08 -13.47
N GLY A 195 3.83 3.88 -12.98
CA GLY A 195 2.93 5.01 -12.72
C GLY A 195 3.55 5.94 -11.66
N ILE A 196 3.89 5.35 -10.50
CA ILE A 196 4.66 6.01 -9.44
C ILE A 196 5.94 5.20 -9.14
N LEU A 197 7.06 5.90 -9.01
CA LEU A 197 8.28 5.40 -8.38
C LEU A 197 8.55 6.17 -7.08
N ILE A 198 8.59 5.46 -5.95
CA ILE A 198 9.15 5.94 -4.69
C ILE A 198 10.45 5.19 -4.44
N ALA A 199 11.60 5.86 -4.49
CA ALA A 199 12.89 5.19 -4.47
C ALA A 199 13.90 5.86 -3.56
N ARG A 200 14.51 5.07 -2.66
CA ARG A 200 15.52 5.53 -1.69
C ARG A 200 15.04 6.76 -0.91
N SER A 201 13.77 6.79 -0.55
CA SER A 201 13.15 7.90 0.18
C SER A 201 12.64 7.43 1.52
N ASN A 202 12.41 8.37 2.43
CA ASN A 202 11.75 8.09 3.70
C ASN A 202 10.77 9.15 4.13
N ASP A 203 9.83 8.77 5.00
CA ASP A 203 8.76 9.65 5.51
C ASP A 203 7.90 10.20 4.35
N VAL A 204 7.34 9.29 3.56
CA VAL A 204 6.45 9.65 2.44
C VAL A 204 5.04 9.15 2.73
N LEU A 205 4.07 10.05 2.72
CA LEU A 205 2.64 9.72 2.80
C LEU A 205 1.98 9.97 1.45
N PHE A 206 1.35 8.94 0.89
CA PHE A 206 0.55 9.01 -0.32
C PHE A 206 -0.86 8.48 -0.04
N ALA A 207 -1.86 9.37 -0.04
CA ALA A 207 -3.20 9.05 0.44
C ALA A 207 -4.35 9.50 -0.47
N ASP A 208 -5.53 8.88 -0.32
CA ASP A 208 -6.78 9.34 -0.95
C ASP A 208 -6.69 9.52 -2.48
N SER A 209 -6.09 8.53 -3.13
CA SER A 209 -5.56 8.67 -4.49
C SER A 209 -5.78 7.41 -5.33
N TRP A 210 -5.65 7.52 -6.64
CA TRP A 210 -5.69 6.36 -7.53
C TRP A 210 -4.64 6.41 -8.63
N ILE A 211 -4.16 5.23 -9.00
CA ILE A 211 -3.12 5.03 -10.01
C ILE A 211 -3.57 3.94 -10.98
N TYR A 212 -3.43 4.20 -12.27
CA TYR A 212 -3.81 3.25 -13.33
C TYR A 212 -2.94 3.39 -14.58
N GLY A 213 -3.18 2.54 -15.58
CA GLY A 213 -2.50 2.62 -16.87
C GLY A 213 -1.28 1.73 -16.97
N ALA A 214 -0.41 2.08 -17.91
CA ALA A 214 0.74 1.27 -18.31
C ALA A 214 1.98 1.53 -17.44
N GLY A 215 2.70 0.47 -17.12
CA GLY A 215 3.94 0.52 -16.38
C GLY A 215 4.36 -0.87 -15.95
N ARG A 216 5.67 -1.13 -15.87
CA ARG A 216 6.16 -2.42 -15.39
C ARG A 216 5.55 -2.73 -14.03
N TYR A 217 5.65 -1.76 -13.11
CA TYR A 217 4.79 -1.70 -11.95
C TYR A 217 3.89 -0.46 -12.04
N THR A 218 2.65 -0.56 -11.60
CA THR A 218 1.80 0.64 -11.48
C THR A 218 2.33 1.53 -10.35
N VAL A 219 2.64 0.92 -9.21
CA VAL A 219 3.31 1.54 -8.07
C VAL A 219 4.55 0.74 -7.71
N SER A 220 5.70 1.41 -7.66
CA SER A 220 6.99 0.82 -7.28
C SER A 220 7.55 1.55 -6.07
N ILE A 221 7.81 0.83 -4.98
CA ILE A 221 8.52 1.31 -3.80
C ILE A 221 9.82 0.53 -3.68
N TYR A 222 10.95 1.23 -3.71
CA TYR A 222 12.26 0.63 -3.90
C TYR A 222 13.28 1.21 -2.92
N GLY A 223 13.95 0.36 -2.13
CA GLY A 223 15.03 0.80 -1.24
C GLY A 223 14.60 1.86 -0.23
N SER A 224 13.33 1.86 0.18
CA SER A 224 12.73 2.96 0.94
C SER A 224 12.35 2.53 2.36
N ARG A 225 12.04 3.48 3.23
CA ARG A 225 11.51 3.18 4.57
C ARG A 225 10.53 4.21 5.06
N ASN A 226 9.69 3.88 6.04
CA ASN A 226 8.64 4.76 6.54
C ASN A 226 7.80 5.35 5.40
N ILE A 227 7.34 4.47 4.50
CA ILE A 227 6.43 4.82 3.42
C ILE A 227 5.02 4.46 3.86
N ASN A 228 4.09 5.41 3.80
CA ASN A 228 2.69 5.18 4.12
C ASN A 228 1.81 5.38 2.87
N LEU A 229 1.27 4.28 2.34
CA LEU A 229 0.21 4.32 1.32
C LEU A 229 -1.12 4.06 1.99
N ARG A 230 -2.07 4.98 1.87
CA ARG A 230 -3.35 4.88 2.57
C ARG A 230 -4.55 5.25 1.71
N ARG A 231 -5.59 4.41 1.66
CA ARG A 231 -6.82 4.68 0.87
C ARG A 231 -6.48 4.93 -0.60
N VAL A 232 -5.80 3.95 -1.20
CA VAL A 232 -5.33 4.03 -2.58
C VAL A 232 -5.99 2.96 -3.45
N VAL A 233 -6.46 3.35 -4.64
CA VAL A 233 -6.97 2.40 -5.66
C VAL A 233 -5.96 2.23 -6.79
N ILE A 234 -5.63 1.00 -7.12
CA ILE A 234 -4.61 0.67 -8.12
C ILE A 234 -5.21 -0.25 -9.19
N ARG A 235 -4.97 0.06 -10.46
CA ARG A 235 -5.19 -0.88 -11.55
C ARG A 235 -3.97 -0.96 -12.45
N TRP A 236 -3.44 -2.17 -12.59
CA TRP A 236 -2.40 -2.42 -13.59
C TRP A 236 -3.06 -2.75 -14.92
N ASP A 237 -2.74 -2.01 -15.98
CA ASP A 237 -3.35 -2.23 -17.29
C ASP A 237 -2.42 -2.96 -18.26
N GLU A 238 -1.17 -2.50 -18.44
CA GLU A 238 -0.24 -3.12 -19.39
C GLU A 238 1.25 -2.82 -19.11
N TRP A 239 2.11 -3.79 -19.46
CA TRP A 239 3.52 -3.57 -19.77
C TRP A 239 4.03 -4.74 -20.61
N ILE A 240 4.44 -4.42 -21.84
CA ILE A 240 4.90 -5.38 -22.84
C ILE A 240 6.31 -5.82 -22.48
N GLY A 241 7.30 -4.92 -22.57
CA GLY A 241 8.69 -5.19 -22.18
C GLY A 241 9.36 -6.37 -22.89
N ALA A 242 8.78 -6.91 -23.96
CA ALA A 242 9.22 -8.15 -24.61
C ALA A 242 10.64 -8.06 -25.19
N ASP A 243 10.96 -6.92 -25.82
CA ASP A 243 12.28 -6.68 -26.43
C ASP A 243 13.31 -6.12 -25.44
N TYR A 244 12.90 -5.81 -24.21
CA TYR A 244 13.76 -5.18 -23.20
C TYR A 244 14.06 -6.12 -22.04
N LYS A 245 13.04 -6.59 -21.33
CA LYS A 245 13.14 -7.51 -20.20
C LYS A 245 11.93 -8.44 -20.15
N PRO A 246 11.84 -9.45 -21.05
CA PRO A 246 10.66 -10.31 -21.19
C PRO A 246 10.37 -11.14 -19.92
N ASP A 247 11.40 -11.44 -19.14
CA ASP A 247 11.34 -12.29 -17.94
C ASP A 247 11.16 -11.49 -16.64
N ASP A 248 11.16 -10.16 -16.72
CA ASP A 248 11.01 -9.33 -15.53
C ASP A 248 9.55 -9.30 -15.04
N PRO A 249 9.32 -9.23 -13.72
CA PRO A 249 7.98 -9.21 -13.14
C PRO A 249 7.16 -7.95 -13.49
N ARG A 250 5.83 -8.12 -13.47
CA ARG A 250 4.77 -7.13 -13.75
C ARG A 250 3.76 -7.11 -12.60
N GLN A 251 3.58 -5.97 -11.93
CA GLN A 251 2.86 -5.94 -10.65
C GLN A 251 2.07 -4.65 -10.50
N ALA A 252 0.90 -4.70 -9.85
CA ALA A 252 0.21 -3.47 -9.50
C ALA A 252 0.98 -2.69 -8.42
N LEU A 253 1.41 -3.38 -7.36
CA LEU A 253 2.19 -2.84 -6.25
C LEU A 253 3.46 -3.68 -6.03
N GLY A 254 4.61 -3.11 -6.36
CA GLY A 254 5.93 -3.69 -6.10
C GLY A 254 6.60 -3.03 -4.90
N ILE A 255 7.01 -3.83 -3.92
CA ILE A 255 7.71 -3.40 -2.70
C ILE A 255 9.03 -4.12 -2.67
N TYR A 256 10.12 -3.38 -2.89
CA TYR A 256 11.43 -3.94 -3.14
C TYR A 256 12.46 -3.36 -2.18
N ASN A 257 13.18 -4.20 -1.45
CA ASN A 257 14.15 -3.75 -0.44
C ASN A 257 13.61 -2.63 0.45
N THR A 258 12.36 -2.75 0.90
CA THR A 258 11.67 -1.68 1.62
C THR A 258 11.42 -2.12 3.06
N HIS A 259 11.69 -1.22 3.99
CA HIS A 259 11.67 -1.51 5.43
C HIS A 259 10.65 -0.63 6.15
N ASP A 260 10.13 -1.09 7.29
CA ASP A 260 9.39 -0.25 8.25
C ASP A 260 8.28 0.61 7.61
N SER A 261 7.52 0.06 6.66
CA SER A 261 6.52 0.80 5.87
C SER A 261 5.10 0.28 6.10
N LEU A 262 4.12 1.15 5.88
CA LEU A 262 2.71 0.96 6.26
C LEU A 262 1.78 1.09 5.05
N PHE A 263 1.00 0.05 4.78
CA PHE A 263 0.09 -0.06 3.64
C PHE A 263 -1.33 -0.29 4.14
N GLU A 264 -2.21 0.70 3.98
CA GLU A 264 -3.52 0.72 4.64
C GLU A 264 -4.65 0.97 3.66
N ASN A 265 -5.71 0.17 3.73
CA ASN A 265 -6.89 0.34 2.90
C ASN A 265 -6.49 0.50 1.42
N ILE A 266 -5.89 -0.53 0.82
CA ILE A 266 -5.48 -0.47 -0.59
C ILE A 266 -6.37 -1.41 -1.39
N VAL A 267 -6.95 -0.88 -2.47
CA VAL A 267 -7.82 -1.63 -3.37
C VAL A 267 -7.08 -1.84 -4.70
N ILE A 268 -6.87 -3.09 -5.09
CA ILE A 268 -6.25 -3.47 -6.36
C ILE A 268 -7.27 -4.29 -7.15
N ILE A 269 -7.67 -3.79 -8.33
CA ILE A 269 -8.76 -4.39 -9.10
C ILE A 269 -8.38 -4.68 -10.54
N ASP A 270 -9.02 -5.70 -11.11
CA ASP A 270 -9.19 -5.91 -12.54
C ASP A 270 -7.91 -5.89 -13.37
N ALA A 271 -6.75 -6.30 -12.84
CA ALA A 271 -5.49 -6.14 -13.55
C ALA A 271 -5.51 -6.79 -14.95
N GLY A 272 -4.94 -6.11 -15.95
CA GLY A 272 -4.85 -6.58 -17.33
C GLY A 272 -4.08 -7.89 -17.50
N GLU A 273 -4.21 -8.51 -18.66
CA GLU A 273 -3.52 -9.75 -19.03
C GLU A 273 -2.01 -9.57 -19.14
N LYS A 274 -1.27 -10.66 -18.92
CA LYS A 274 0.16 -10.67 -19.25
C LYS A 274 0.30 -10.69 -20.79
N PRO A 275 1.05 -9.75 -21.40
CA PRO A 275 1.25 -9.77 -22.85
C PRO A 275 1.92 -11.06 -23.35
N SER A 276 1.50 -11.53 -24.53
CA SER A 276 2.04 -12.74 -25.16
C SER A 276 3.55 -12.63 -25.40
N GLY A 277 4.29 -13.73 -25.25
CA GLY A 277 5.73 -13.76 -25.48
C GLY A 277 6.58 -13.28 -24.30
N THR A 278 5.97 -13.04 -23.13
CA THR A 278 6.67 -12.65 -21.90
C THR A 278 6.54 -13.71 -20.81
N ALA A 279 7.62 -13.95 -20.05
CA ALA A 279 7.69 -15.07 -19.11
C ALA A 279 7.78 -14.65 -17.63
N GLY A 280 7.91 -13.36 -17.33
CA GLY A 280 7.97 -12.87 -15.95
C GLY A 280 6.70 -13.08 -15.13
N ASP A 281 6.88 -13.07 -13.81
CA ASP A 281 5.78 -13.18 -12.84
C ASP A 281 4.81 -12.01 -12.98
N LYS A 282 3.52 -12.30 -12.80
CA LYS A 282 2.47 -11.29 -12.77
C LYS A 282 1.63 -11.42 -11.51
N GLY A 283 1.28 -10.30 -10.90
CA GLY A 283 0.41 -10.29 -9.73
C GLY A 283 -0.06 -8.90 -9.30
N ALA A 284 -0.81 -8.87 -8.21
CA ALA A 284 -1.27 -7.64 -7.58
C ALA A 284 -0.18 -7.05 -6.67
N VAL A 285 0.30 -7.83 -5.70
CA VAL A 285 1.33 -7.40 -4.75
C VAL A 285 2.56 -8.31 -4.85
N LEU A 286 3.74 -7.70 -5.01
CA LEU A 286 5.02 -8.39 -4.91
C LEU A 286 5.88 -7.73 -3.85
N LEU A 287 6.20 -8.47 -2.80
CA LEU A 287 7.32 -8.16 -1.94
C LEU A 287 8.54 -8.90 -2.48
N ALA A 288 9.56 -8.13 -2.83
CA ALA A 288 10.79 -8.63 -3.38
C ALA A 288 11.98 -7.96 -2.70
N GLY A 289 13.17 -8.47 -2.97
CA GLY A 289 14.38 -7.86 -2.45
C GLY A 289 15.62 -8.69 -2.69
N GLY A 290 16.76 -8.02 -2.72
CA GLY A 290 18.07 -8.61 -2.96
C GLY A 290 19.18 -7.62 -2.66
N ASP A 291 20.40 -8.03 -2.98
CA ASP A 291 21.58 -7.17 -2.92
C ASP A 291 21.63 -6.37 -4.21
N ASN A 292 21.41 -5.06 -4.07
CA ASN A 292 21.31 -4.11 -5.16
C ASN A 292 22.41 -3.04 -5.08
N GLY A 293 23.45 -3.29 -4.27
CA GLY A 293 24.53 -2.34 -4.00
C GLY A 293 23.99 -0.97 -3.58
N ASP A 294 24.63 0.10 -4.05
CA ASP A 294 24.31 1.47 -3.66
C ASP A 294 22.91 1.95 -4.13
N THR A 295 22.23 1.19 -5.00
CA THR A 295 20.91 1.59 -5.49
C THR A 295 19.81 1.36 -4.45
N ALA A 296 20.04 0.55 -3.41
CA ALA A 296 19.10 0.36 -2.31
C ALA A 296 19.86 0.26 -0.97
N PRO A 297 19.49 1.05 0.06
CA PRO A 297 20.13 0.99 1.39
C PRO A 297 19.84 -0.29 2.17
N PHE A 298 18.87 -1.09 1.73
CA PHE A 298 18.44 -2.33 2.37
C PHE A 298 18.60 -3.52 1.44
N THR A 299 18.67 -4.71 2.04
CA THR A 299 18.63 -5.99 1.34
C THR A 299 17.47 -6.80 1.86
N GLY A 300 16.52 -7.17 1.00
CA GLY A 300 15.26 -7.79 1.42
C GLY A 300 14.25 -6.76 1.92
N SER A 301 12.97 -7.14 1.92
CA SER A 301 11.89 -6.29 2.44
C SER A 301 11.48 -6.78 3.83
N GLU A 302 11.59 -5.90 4.83
CA GLU A 302 11.45 -6.28 6.23
C GLU A 302 10.51 -5.36 7.01
N ASN A 303 9.82 -5.91 8.01
CA ASN A 303 8.96 -5.15 8.92
C ASN A 303 7.90 -4.26 8.23
N ASN A 304 7.43 -4.65 7.03
CA ASN A 304 6.35 -3.95 6.35
C ASN A 304 5.00 -4.46 6.85
N ARG A 305 4.05 -3.53 7.02
CA ARG A 305 2.75 -3.78 7.62
C ARG A 305 1.63 -3.45 6.64
N PHE A 306 0.73 -4.41 6.45
CA PHE A 306 -0.37 -4.33 5.49
C PHE A 306 -1.69 -4.55 6.21
N TYR A 307 -2.56 -3.55 6.16
CA TYR A 307 -3.86 -3.58 6.83
C TYR A 307 -4.97 -3.27 5.84
N GLY A 308 -5.87 -4.23 5.64
CA GLY A 308 -7.04 -4.01 4.79
C GLY A 308 -6.72 -3.87 3.31
N LEU A 309 -5.96 -4.80 2.77
CA LEU A 309 -5.83 -4.94 1.32
C LEU A 309 -7.08 -5.60 0.73
N VAL A 310 -7.53 -5.12 -0.41
CA VAL A 310 -8.58 -5.72 -1.22
C VAL A 310 -8.02 -5.99 -2.60
N ILE A 311 -7.76 -7.25 -2.92
CA ILE A 311 -7.30 -7.70 -4.23
C ILE A 311 -8.46 -8.43 -4.89
N HIS A 312 -8.92 -7.91 -6.02
CA HIS A 312 -10.15 -8.35 -6.67
C HIS A 312 -9.97 -8.51 -8.17
N ASN A 313 -10.37 -9.66 -8.74
CA ASN A 313 -10.37 -9.90 -10.20
C ASN A 313 -9.01 -9.64 -10.87
N ASN A 314 -7.91 -9.89 -10.15
CA ASN A 314 -6.58 -9.63 -10.67
C ASN A 314 -6.07 -10.79 -11.54
N ASN A 315 -5.49 -10.46 -12.69
CA ASN A 315 -4.84 -11.45 -13.53
C ASN A 315 -3.39 -11.68 -13.07
N GLY A 316 -3.11 -12.83 -12.48
CA GLY A 316 -1.83 -13.16 -11.87
C GLY A 316 -1.99 -13.62 -10.42
N HIS A 317 -0.89 -13.66 -9.68
CA HIS A 317 -0.91 -13.98 -8.25
C HIS A 317 -1.54 -12.85 -7.44
N GLY A 318 -2.16 -13.18 -6.31
CA GLY A 318 -2.64 -12.18 -5.36
C GLY A 318 -1.48 -11.47 -4.68
N ILE A 319 -0.88 -12.12 -3.67
CA ILE A 319 0.28 -11.64 -2.93
C ILE A 319 1.42 -12.63 -3.10
N ALA A 320 2.56 -12.17 -3.60
CA ALA A 320 3.76 -12.97 -3.78
C ALA A 320 4.93 -12.38 -3.00
N LEU A 321 5.73 -13.25 -2.36
CA LEU A 321 6.94 -12.89 -1.63
C LEU A 321 8.13 -13.67 -2.20
N SER A 322 9.19 -12.96 -2.57
CA SER A 322 10.35 -13.56 -3.25
C SER A 322 11.68 -12.87 -2.89
N GLY A 323 12.37 -13.44 -1.90
CA GLY A 323 13.72 -13.02 -1.51
C GLY A 323 14.80 -13.57 -2.44
N ARG A 324 15.72 -12.70 -2.87
CA ARG A 324 16.80 -13.05 -3.80
C ARG A 324 18.13 -13.32 -3.12
N SER A 325 18.67 -12.43 -2.31
CA SER A 325 19.95 -12.65 -1.60
C SER A 325 19.77 -12.82 -0.09
N THR A 326 18.82 -12.08 0.48
CA THR A 326 18.45 -12.14 1.90
C THR A 326 16.96 -12.48 2.05
N PRO A 327 16.56 -13.04 3.20
CA PRO A 327 15.17 -13.26 3.51
C PRO A 327 14.33 -11.98 3.54
N HIS A 328 13.03 -12.12 3.30
CA HIS A 328 12.04 -11.13 3.72
C HIS A 328 11.60 -11.49 5.13
N ASN A 329 11.66 -10.54 6.04
CA ASN A 329 11.50 -10.84 7.47
C ASN A 329 10.47 -9.93 8.15
N LEU A 330 9.73 -10.47 9.13
CA LEU A 330 8.82 -9.71 10.00
C LEU A 330 7.72 -8.92 9.26
N ASN A 331 7.37 -9.31 8.03
CA ASN A 331 6.26 -8.69 7.31
C ASN A 331 4.93 -9.20 7.86
N TYR A 332 3.91 -8.34 7.86
CA TYR A 332 2.63 -8.63 8.51
C TYR A 332 1.45 -8.17 7.67
N PHE A 333 0.55 -9.10 7.38
CA PHE A 333 -0.70 -8.86 6.68
C PHE A 333 -1.87 -9.12 7.63
N GLU A 334 -2.75 -8.14 7.72
CA GLU A 334 -3.93 -8.15 8.57
C GLU A 334 -5.18 -7.87 7.74
N ASN A 335 -6.25 -8.60 8.05
CA ASN A 335 -7.61 -8.24 7.66
C ASN A 335 -7.74 -7.97 6.15
N SER A 336 -7.21 -8.85 5.30
CA SER A 336 -7.08 -8.60 3.86
C SER A 336 -7.82 -9.64 3.01
N ILE A 337 -8.40 -9.17 1.90
CA ILE A 337 -9.21 -9.97 0.96
C ILE A 337 -8.41 -10.22 -0.31
N VAL A 338 -8.31 -11.48 -0.71
CA VAL A 338 -7.67 -11.94 -1.94
C VAL A 338 -8.67 -12.80 -2.70
N TYR A 339 -9.41 -12.16 -3.61
CA TYR A 339 -10.59 -12.73 -4.25
C TYR A 339 -10.46 -12.79 -5.78
N ASN A 340 -10.76 -13.95 -6.34
CA ASN A 340 -10.92 -14.17 -7.78
C ASN A 340 -9.68 -13.76 -8.60
N ASN A 341 -8.50 -14.17 -8.16
CA ASN A 341 -7.30 -14.02 -8.99
C ASN A 341 -7.23 -15.14 -10.04
N THR A 342 -6.50 -14.94 -11.13
CA THR A 342 -6.28 -16.01 -12.13
C THR A 342 -5.16 -16.98 -11.76
N LYS A 343 -4.42 -16.70 -10.69
CA LYS A 343 -3.40 -17.57 -10.08
C LYS A 343 -3.61 -17.69 -8.58
N ARG A 344 -2.63 -18.26 -7.87
CA ARG A 344 -2.69 -18.52 -6.43
C ARG A 344 -2.85 -17.24 -5.62
N GLY A 345 -3.62 -17.31 -4.53
CA GLY A 345 -3.89 -16.18 -3.66
C GLY A 345 -2.66 -15.68 -2.91
N LEU A 346 -2.07 -16.51 -2.06
CA LEU A 346 -0.86 -16.20 -1.28
C LEU A 346 0.29 -17.13 -1.68
N THR A 347 1.43 -16.56 -2.05
CA THR A 347 2.57 -17.30 -2.59
C THR A 347 3.87 -16.90 -1.91
N ILE A 348 4.54 -17.87 -1.29
CA ILE A 348 5.95 -17.77 -0.90
C ILE A 348 6.78 -18.49 -1.96
N ASN A 349 7.53 -17.72 -2.74
CA ASN A 349 8.40 -18.24 -3.78
C ASN A 349 9.76 -18.67 -3.22
N LYS A 350 10.37 -17.81 -2.39
CA LYS A 350 11.74 -18.04 -1.89
C LYS A 350 12.08 -17.12 -0.72
N ARG A 351 12.83 -17.62 0.27
CA ARG A 351 13.53 -16.79 1.28
C ARG A 351 12.59 -15.84 2.01
N VAL A 352 11.63 -16.41 2.73
CA VAL A 352 10.65 -15.66 3.54
C VAL A 352 10.63 -16.23 4.94
N GLU A 353 10.80 -15.34 5.92
CA GLU A 353 10.92 -15.67 7.32
C GLU A 353 9.98 -14.83 8.15
N PHE A 354 9.41 -15.44 9.20
CA PHE A 354 8.59 -14.77 10.22
C PHE A 354 7.50 -13.84 9.66
N THR A 355 6.97 -14.16 8.48
CA THR A 355 5.87 -13.40 7.87
C THR A 355 4.55 -13.94 8.38
N THR A 356 3.67 -13.05 8.83
CA THR A 356 2.36 -13.42 9.34
C THR A 356 1.26 -12.96 8.39
N PHE A 357 0.35 -13.87 8.08
CA PHE A 357 -0.92 -13.64 7.43
C PHE A 357 -2.02 -13.90 8.46
N ASN A 358 -2.67 -12.85 8.96
CA ASN A 358 -3.72 -12.93 9.97
C ASN A 358 -5.03 -12.34 9.43
N ASN A 359 -6.15 -12.99 9.76
CA ASN A 359 -7.47 -12.51 9.37
C ASN A 359 -7.63 -12.33 7.85
N MET A 360 -7.07 -13.24 7.05
CA MET A 360 -7.17 -13.18 5.59
C MET A 360 -8.46 -13.83 5.09
N SER A 361 -9.01 -13.34 3.98
CA SER A 361 -10.04 -14.04 3.19
C SER A 361 -9.49 -14.33 1.80
N VAL A 362 -9.01 -15.56 1.57
CA VAL A 362 -8.38 -16.02 0.32
C VAL A 362 -9.33 -16.97 -0.42
N ILE A 363 -10.01 -16.43 -1.43
CA ILE A 363 -11.21 -17.04 -1.98
C ILE A 363 -11.16 -17.10 -3.51
N ASN A 364 -11.58 -18.24 -4.07
CA ASN A 364 -11.77 -18.42 -5.51
C ASN A 364 -10.50 -18.15 -6.35
N ASN A 365 -9.38 -18.76 -5.96
CA ASN A 365 -8.12 -18.68 -6.69
C ASN A 365 -7.79 -20.06 -7.32
N PRO A 366 -7.63 -20.18 -8.64
CA PRO A 366 -7.60 -21.48 -9.32
C PRO A 366 -6.35 -22.30 -8.98
N ASP A 367 -5.20 -21.65 -8.77
CA ASP A 367 -3.96 -22.36 -8.46
C ASP A 367 -3.82 -22.66 -6.95
N GLY A 368 -4.80 -22.32 -6.10
CA GLY A 368 -4.80 -22.61 -4.66
C GLY A 368 -4.89 -21.37 -3.76
N GLY A 369 -5.04 -21.60 -2.46
CA GLY A 369 -5.12 -20.55 -1.44
C GLY A 369 -3.74 -20.02 -1.05
N TYR A 370 -3.09 -20.70 -0.12
CA TYR A 370 -1.71 -20.45 0.33
C TYR A 370 -0.75 -21.50 -0.22
N GLY A 371 0.41 -21.06 -0.71
CA GLY A 371 1.48 -21.95 -1.18
C GLY A 371 2.86 -21.46 -0.78
N ASN A 372 3.61 -22.32 -0.11
CA ASN A 372 5.05 -22.16 0.07
C ASN A 372 5.80 -23.18 -0.79
N PHE A 373 6.61 -22.67 -1.71
CA PHE A 373 7.35 -23.45 -2.70
C PHE A 373 8.86 -23.45 -2.46
N SER A 374 9.30 -23.02 -1.28
CA SER A 374 10.71 -22.93 -0.92
C SER A 374 11.01 -23.72 0.34
N SER A 375 12.18 -24.35 0.37
CA SER A 375 12.76 -24.91 1.59
C SER A 375 13.58 -23.88 2.38
N GLU A 376 13.76 -22.67 1.84
CA GLU A 376 14.53 -21.59 2.45
C GLU A 376 13.57 -20.65 3.19
N THR A 377 12.70 -21.18 4.04
CA THR A 377 11.69 -20.42 4.78
C THR A 377 11.61 -20.92 6.21
N THR A 378 11.20 -20.05 7.14
CA THR A 378 10.96 -20.45 8.53
C THR A 378 10.01 -19.50 9.24
N GLY A 379 9.24 -20.01 10.20
CA GLY A 379 8.47 -19.19 11.13
C GLY A 379 7.30 -18.42 10.50
N ASN A 380 6.88 -18.78 9.28
CA ASN A 380 5.73 -18.14 8.63
C ASN A 380 4.43 -18.63 9.27
N ILE A 381 3.48 -17.72 9.44
CA ILE A 381 2.21 -17.98 10.15
C ILE A 381 1.04 -17.62 9.23
N LEU A 382 0.07 -18.52 9.14
CA LEU A 382 -1.24 -18.26 8.55
C LEU A 382 -2.31 -18.57 9.60
N LYS A 383 -2.97 -17.54 10.15
CA LYS A 383 -3.95 -17.76 11.22
C LYS A 383 -5.23 -16.95 11.08
N ASN A 384 -6.27 -17.38 11.78
CA ASN A 384 -7.60 -16.75 11.80
C ASN A 384 -8.15 -16.44 10.41
N SER A 385 -7.83 -17.24 9.39
CA SER A 385 -8.09 -16.91 7.99
C SER A 385 -9.14 -17.82 7.38
N LEU A 386 -9.86 -17.32 6.37
CA LEU A 386 -10.76 -18.09 5.52
C LEU A 386 -10.05 -18.42 4.21
N ILE A 387 -9.92 -19.71 3.90
CA ILE A 387 -9.32 -20.20 2.65
C ILE A 387 -10.38 -21.02 1.92
N LEU A 388 -11.08 -20.40 0.97
CA LEU A 388 -12.33 -20.93 0.44
C LEU A 388 -12.32 -21.10 -1.08
N ASP A 389 -12.94 -22.16 -1.57
CA ASP A 389 -13.30 -22.34 -2.98
C ASP A 389 -12.12 -22.19 -3.97
N ASN A 390 -10.90 -22.50 -3.51
CA ASN A 390 -9.73 -22.42 -4.38
C ASN A 390 -9.61 -23.68 -5.24
N GLY A 391 -9.20 -23.52 -6.50
CA GLY A 391 -9.13 -24.60 -7.50
C GLY A 391 -7.98 -25.60 -7.29
N SER A 392 -7.27 -25.52 -6.16
CA SER A 392 -6.20 -26.44 -5.80
C SER A 392 -6.13 -26.55 -4.27
N ASN A 393 -4.96 -26.87 -3.71
CA ASN A 393 -4.76 -26.93 -2.27
C ASN A 393 -5.14 -25.61 -1.59
N ALA A 394 -5.90 -25.69 -0.50
CA ALA A 394 -6.14 -24.58 0.41
C ALA A 394 -4.81 -24.08 0.99
N ILE A 395 -4.03 -25.00 1.54
CA ILE A 395 -2.73 -24.72 2.17
C ILE A 395 -1.75 -25.79 1.69
N SER A 396 -0.62 -25.38 1.13
CA SER A 396 0.46 -26.27 0.74
C SER A 396 1.84 -25.71 1.10
N GLY A 397 2.76 -26.57 1.52
CA GLY A 397 4.11 -26.20 1.92
C GLY A 397 4.22 -25.83 3.41
N GLU A 398 5.41 -25.41 3.82
CA GLU A 398 5.71 -25.08 5.22
C GLU A 398 5.01 -23.78 5.64
N VAL A 399 4.23 -23.87 6.71
CA VAL A 399 3.58 -22.75 7.41
C VAL A 399 3.01 -23.25 8.74
N THR A 400 3.13 -22.44 9.78
CA THR A 400 2.31 -22.62 10.99
C THR A 400 0.91 -22.13 10.69
N ASN A 401 -0.03 -23.05 10.53
CA ASN A 401 -1.42 -22.71 10.27
C ASN A 401 -2.31 -23.00 11.49
N ASN A 402 -3.10 -22.04 11.95
CA ASN A 402 -3.90 -22.16 13.19
C ASN A 402 -5.21 -21.37 13.09
N TYR A 403 -6.30 -21.86 13.69
CA TYR A 403 -7.60 -21.17 13.71
C TYR A 403 -8.15 -20.78 12.31
N ASN A 404 -7.77 -21.49 11.25
CA ASN A 404 -8.28 -21.20 9.91
C ASN A 404 -9.62 -21.90 9.65
N VAL A 405 -10.42 -21.36 8.73
CA VAL A 405 -11.55 -22.08 8.14
C VAL A 405 -11.19 -22.41 6.70
N VAL A 406 -11.29 -23.68 6.32
CA VAL A 406 -11.06 -24.12 4.95
C VAL A 406 -12.27 -24.85 4.41
N PHE A 407 -12.78 -24.45 3.25
CA PHE A 407 -14.00 -25.03 2.69
C PHE A 407 -14.04 -24.90 1.18
N GLY A 408 -14.64 -25.87 0.50
CA GLY A 408 -14.86 -25.83 -0.96
C GLY A 408 -13.60 -25.86 -1.84
N ASN A 409 -12.40 -25.94 -1.25
CA ASN A 409 -11.17 -26.11 -2.03
C ASN A 409 -11.10 -27.52 -2.62
N ASN A 410 -10.40 -27.67 -3.75
CA ASN A 410 -10.18 -28.99 -4.36
C ASN A 410 -9.45 -29.96 -3.42
N ASP A 411 -8.55 -29.44 -2.59
CA ASP A 411 -7.95 -30.17 -1.47
C ASP A 411 -7.77 -29.21 -0.29
N ASN A 412 -8.36 -29.53 0.87
CA ASN A 412 -8.23 -28.70 2.07
C ASN A 412 -6.84 -28.81 2.74
N GLY A 413 -6.02 -29.78 2.33
CA GLY A 413 -4.70 -30.00 2.91
C GLY A 413 -4.75 -30.48 4.36
N SER A 414 -3.60 -30.45 5.03
CA SER A 414 -3.51 -30.77 6.46
C SER A 414 -3.88 -29.56 7.30
N LEU A 415 -4.96 -29.70 8.07
CA LEU A 415 -5.40 -28.66 9.01
C LEU A 415 -4.45 -28.62 10.20
N GLY A 416 -3.91 -27.45 10.48
CA GLY A 416 -3.18 -27.20 11.71
C GLY A 416 -4.13 -27.05 12.91
N GLU A 417 -3.56 -26.67 14.05
CA GLU A 417 -4.29 -26.61 15.31
C GLU A 417 -5.53 -25.70 15.20
N GLN A 418 -6.64 -26.06 15.87
CA GLN A 418 -7.92 -25.34 15.90
C GLN A 418 -8.53 -24.93 14.53
N SER A 419 -7.93 -25.36 13.43
CA SER A 419 -8.41 -25.11 12.07
C SER A 419 -9.53 -26.08 11.76
N ILE A 420 -10.58 -25.59 11.11
CA ILE A 420 -11.81 -26.34 10.88
C ILE A 420 -12.20 -26.30 9.41
N SER A 421 -12.97 -27.30 8.99
CA SER A 421 -13.59 -27.31 7.67
C SER A 421 -15.10 -27.23 7.80
N ILE A 422 -15.62 -26.02 7.61
CA ILE A 422 -17.05 -25.71 7.66
C ILE A 422 -17.38 -24.70 6.56
N ASP A 423 -18.58 -24.77 6.01
CA ASP A 423 -19.11 -23.71 5.17
C ASP A 423 -19.35 -22.46 6.05
N PRO A 424 -18.63 -21.34 5.82
CA PRO A 424 -18.86 -20.13 6.60
C PRO A 424 -20.17 -19.43 6.23
N GLN A 425 -20.84 -19.82 5.14
CA GLN A 425 -22.08 -19.22 4.65
C GLN A 425 -21.98 -17.70 4.47
N LEU A 426 -20.83 -17.25 3.93
CA LEU A 426 -20.59 -15.84 3.69
C LEU A 426 -21.63 -15.29 2.71
N LEU A 427 -22.23 -14.16 3.07
CA LEU A 427 -23.05 -13.39 2.13
C LEU A 427 -22.20 -12.42 1.30
N TYR A 428 -21.15 -11.86 1.91
CA TYR A 428 -20.20 -10.93 1.31
C TYR A 428 -18.81 -11.30 1.80
N VAL A 429 -17.80 -11.25 0.91
CA VAL A 429 -16.39 -11.54 1.28
C VAL A 429 -15.76 -10.50 2.22
N PHE A 430 -16.43 -9.37 2.42
CA PHE A 430 -16.00 -8.25 3.27
C PHE A 430 -16.43 -8.35 4.74
N LYS A 431 -17.21 -9.39 5.09
CA LYS A 431 -17.77 -9.58 6.42
C LYS A 431 -17.44 -10.96 6.95
N ASN A 432 -17.28 -11.08 8.26
CA ASN A 432 -17.00 -12.34 8.95
C ASN A 432 -17.98 -12.64 10.11
N ASP A 433 -19.19 -12.07 10.05
CA ASP A 433 -20.18 -12.08 11.14
C ASP A 433 -21.28 -13.14 10.98
N THR A 434 -21.01 -14.23 10.26
CA THR A 434 -21.99 -15.29 10.03
C THR A 434 -22.14 -16.19 11.27
N VAL A 435 -23.30 -16.83 11.44
CA VAL A 435 -23.55 -17.75 12.57
C VAL A 435 -22.49 -18.86 12.68
N PRO A 436 -22.07 -19.53 11.58
CA PRO A 436 -20.97 -20.50 11.66
C PRO A 436 -19.66 -19.92 12.19
N LEU A 437 -19.30 -18.69 11.79
CA LEU A 437 -18.07 -18.03 12.22
C LEU A 437 -18.16 -17.55 13.67
N LEU A 438 -19.28 -16.95 14.07
CA LEU A 438 -19.51 -16.48 15.45
C LEU A 438 -19.48 -17.63 16.48
N ASN A 439 -19.92 -18.83 16.10
CA ASN A 439 -19.87 -20.02 16.95
C ASN A 439 -18.49 -20.69 17.00
N ASN A 440 -17.55 -20.27 16.13
CA ASN A 440 -16.22 -20.83 16.02
C ASN A 440 -15.17 -19.72 15.98
N PRO A 441 -14.98 -18.99 17.11
CA PRO A 441 -14.02 -17.92 17.14
C PRO A 441 -12.59 -18.41 16.85
N GLY A 442 -11.77 -17.47 16.38
CA GLY A 442 -10.33 -17.64 16.22
C GLY A 442 -9.57 -17.43 17.52
N ASP A 443 -8.27 -17.25 17.37
CA ASP A 443 -7.33 -16.90 18.44
C ASP A 443 -7.79 -15.65 19.20
N ASN A 444 -7.78 -15.70 20.54
CA ASN A 444 -8.25 -14.63 21.44
C ASN A 444 -9.67 -14.14 21.16
N ASP A 445 -10.59 -15.06 20.85
CA ASP A 445 -12.00 -14.78 20.55
C ASP A 445 -12.24 -13.86 19.33
N LYS A 446 -11.22 -13.64 18.49
CA LYS A 446 -11.33 -12.83 17.28
C LYS A 446 -12.09 -13.57 16.18
N ALA A 447 -12.83 -12.86 15.34
CA ALA A 447 -13.46 -13.46 14.17
C ALA A 447 -12.41 -13.99 13.18
N ARG A 448 -12.76 -15.07 12.45
CA ARG A 448 -11.91 -15.65 11.40
C ARG A 448 -12.26 -15.02 10.06
N GLY A 449 -11.27 -14.64 9.28
CA GLY A 449 -11.42 -13.94 8.01
C GLY A 449 -11.38 -12.43 8.12
N ALA A 450 -11.33 -11.81 6.96
CA ALA A 450 -11.36 -10.37 6.84
C ALA A 450 -12.76 -9.81 7.17
N ASN A 451 -12.78 -8.70 7.90
CA ASN A 451 -13.91 -7.80 8.09
C ASN A 451 -13.45 -6.38 7.75
N LEU A 452 -13.71 -5.93 6.54
CA LEU A 452 -13.26 -4.64 6.06
C LEU A 452 -14.43 -3.69 5.92
N LEU A 453 -14.94 -3.24 7.05
CA LEU A 453 -16.02 -2.23 7.12
C LEU A 453 -15.49 -0.86 7.54
N PHE A 454 -14.35 -0.82 8.23
CA PHE A 454 -13.78 0.39 8.82
C PHE A 454 -12.36 0.66 8.31
N ARG A 455 -11.95 1.93 8.40
CA ARG A 455 -10.63 2.39 7.94
C ARG A 455 -9.54 1.96 8.90
N TYR A 456 -8.34 1.73 8.38
CA TYR A 456 -7.12 1.64 9.18
C TYR A 456 -6.40 2.98 9.17
N TYR A 457 -5.85 3.36 10.32
CA TYR A 457 -4.99 4.51 10.47
C TYR A 457 -3.86 4.17 11.44
N GLY A 458 -2.62 4.28 10.98
CA GLY A 458 -1.47 3.98 11.82
C GLY A 458 -1.41 2.52 12.29
N GLY A 459 -1.92 1.59 11.49
CA GLY A 459 -2.02 0.17 11.83
C GLY A 459 -3.17 -0.20 12.77
N ILE A 460 -4.02 0.77 13.13
CA ILE A 460 -5.16 0.56 14.03
C ILE A 460 -6.46 0.67 13.24
N GLU A 461 -7.38 -0.28 13.44
CA GLU A 461 -8.73 -0.18 12.88
C GLU A 461 -9.52 0.92 13.62
N SER A 462 -10.01 1.89 12.86
CA SER A 462 -10.81 3.02 13.36
C SER A 462 -12.30 2.66 13.45
N LYS A 463 -13.12 3.63 13.87
CA LYS A 463 -14.59 3.54 13.79
C LYS A 463 -15.17 4.18 12.53
N GLN A 464 -14.34 4.82 11.70
CA GLN A 464 -14.78 5.48 10.48
C GLN A 464 -15.04 4.45 9.39
N HIS A 465 -16.16 4.59 8.69
CA HIS A 465 -16.52 3.68 7.61
C HIS A 465 -15.52 3.76 6.45
N LEU A 466 -15.12 2.60 5.93
CA LEU A 466 -14.31 2.51 4.73
C LEU A 466 -15.14 2.73 3.46
N TRP A 467 -16.43 2.41 3.52
CA TRP A 467 -17.35 2.42 2.38
C TRP A 467 -18.52 3.42 2.59
N PRO A 468 -19.06 4.01 1.50
CA PRO A 468 -18.58 3.86 0.14
C PRO A 468 -17.22 4.53 -0.07
N TRP A 469 -16.47 4.00 -1.02
CA TRP A 469 -15.12 4.43 -1.30
C TRP A 469 -15.10 5.88 -1.79
N LEU A 470 -14.13 6.64 -1.29
CA LEU A 470 -13.99 8.04 -1.61
C LEU A 470 -13.67 8.25 -3.10
N TYR A 471 -14.37 9.19 -3.74
CA TYR A 471 -14.19 9.57 -5.16
C TYR A 471 -14.48 8.46 -6.18
N GLU A 472 -15.27 7.43 -5.85
CA GLU A 472 -15.53 6.30 -6.75
C GLU A 472 -16.06 6.69 -8.14
N ASP A 473 -16.81 7.79 -8.27
CA ASP A 473 -17.25 8.34 -9.57
C ASP A 473 -16.09 8.88 -10.43
N LEU A 474 -15.14 9.59 -9.81
CA LEU A 474 -13.97 10.14 -10.50
C LEU A 474 -12.99 9.02 -10.87
N ILE A 475 -12.79 8.06 -9.95
CA ILE A 475 -11.99 6.86 -10.21
C ILE A 475 -12.58 6.11 -11.40
N LYS A 476 -13.90 5.89 -11.40
CA LYS A 476 -14.58 5.19 -12.50
C LYS A 476 -14.43 5.94 -13.82
N LYS A 477 -14.57 7.26 -13.83
CA LYS A 477 -14.36 8.08 -15.03
C LYS A 477 -12.96 7.88 -15.62
N ASP A 478 -11.94 7.84 -14.78
CA ASP A 478 -10.55 7.71 -15.22
C ASP A 478 -10.20 6.28 -15.65
N PHE A 479 -10.59 5.30 -14.82
CA PHE A 479 -10.36 3.89 -15.10
C PHE A 479 -11.10 3.45 -16.37
N CYS A 480 -12.29 3.99 -16.60
CA CYS A 480 -13.16 3.54 -17.68
C CYS A 480 -13.21 4.49 -18.87
N ASP A 481 -12.19 5.35 -19.03
CA ASP A 481 -12.02 6.11 -20.27
C ASP A 481 -11.80 5.15 -21.45
N GLN A 482 -12.77 5.13 -22.37
CA GLN A 482 -12.80 4.13 -23.44
C GLN A 482 -11.64 4.31 -24.43
N THR A 483 -11.17 5.55 -24.63
CA THR A 483 -10.03 5.83 -25.51
C THR A 483 -8.78 5.18 -24.94
N THR A 484 -8.48 5.46 -23.67
CA THR A 484 -7.36 4.89 -22.93
C THR A 484 -7.44 3.37 -22.87
N LEU A 485 -8.60 2.80 -22.56
CA LEU A 485 -8.77 1.34 -22.52
C LEU A 485 -8.53 0.69 -23.89
N ASN A 486 -8.98 1.31 -24.97
CA ASN A 486 -8.73 0.80 -26.33
C ASN A 486 -7.25 0.85 -26.69
N GLU A 487 -6.55 1.93 -26.34
CA GLU A 487 -5.11 2.11 -26.58
C GLU A 487 -4.27 1.07 -25.81
N LEU A 488 -4.69 0.71 -24.60
CA LEU A 488 -4.04 -0.31 -23.74
C LEU A 488 -4.52 -1.75 -24.01
N GLY A 489 -5.30 -1.96 -25.07
CA GLY A 489 -5.80 -3.30 -25.42
C GLY A 489 -6.74 -3.93 -24.37
N ARG A 490 -7.38 -3.11 -23.54
CA ARG A 490 -8.26 -3.53 -22.44
C ARG A 490 -9.69 -3.78 -22.93
N THR A 491 -9.81 -4.71 -23.87
CA THR A 491 -11.07 -5.02 -24.56
C THR A 491 -11.36 -6.52 -24.53
N GLY A 492 -12.61 -6.91 -24.84
CA GLY A 492 -13.00 -8.32 -24.95
C GLY A 492 -12.79 -9.10 -23.65
N ALA A 493 -12.00 -10.17 -23.69
CA ALA A 493 -11.67 -10.97 -22.49
C ALA A 493 -10.77 -10.20 -21.50
N ASN A 494 -9.91 -9.30 -22.01
CA ASN A 494 -9.01 -8.45 -21.24
C ASN A 494 -9.67 -7.13 -20.77
N SER A 495 -11.00 -7.03 -20.82
CA SER A 495 -11.76 -5.88 -20.29
C SER A 495 -11.59 -5.76 -18.77
N ALA A 496 -11.56 -4.51 -18.27
CA ALA A 496 -11.73 -4.25 -16.85
C ALA A 496 -13.21 -4.47 -16.48
N LYS A 497 -13.50 -5.51 -15.71
CA LYS A 497 -14.88 -5.94 -15.43
C LYS A 497 -15.72 -4.89 -14.71
N TRP A 498 -15.12 -4.02 -13.90
CA TRP A 498 -15.83 -2.90 -13.30
C TRP A 498 -16.33 -1.89 -14.34
N CYS A 499 -15.57 -1.68 -15.42
CA CYS A 499 -15.93 -0.77 -16.50
C CYS A 499 -17.07 -1.30 -17.37
N ASP A 500 -17.27 -2.62 -17.41
CA ASP A 500 -18.43 -3.25 -18.07
C ASP A 500 -19.71 -3.16 -17.21
N SER A 501 -19.61 -2.70 -15.97
CA SER A 501 -20.73 -2.57 -15.03
C SER A 501 -21.18 -1.11 -14.87
N SER A 502 -22.43 -0.90 -14.47
CA SER A 502 -22.92 0.42 -14.02
C SER A 502 -22.70 0.68 -12.53
N ALA A 503 -22.10 -0.26 -11.80
CA ALA A 503 -21.94 -0.19 -10.36
C ALA A 503 -20.88 0.84 -9.96
N THR A 504 -21.03 1.44 -8.78
CA THR A 504 -19.94 2.18 -8.13
C THR A 504 -18.84 1.20 -7.66
N LEU A 505 -17.69 1.69 -7.19
CA LEU A 505 -16.59 0.79 -6.78
C LEU A 505 -17.03 -0.09 -5.62
N SER A 506 -17.66 0.52 -4.62
CA SER A 506 -18.13 -0.17 -3.42
C SER A 506 -19.14 -1.27 -3.76
N ARG A 507 -20.13 -0.94 -4.60
CA ARG A 507 -21.13 -1.92 -5.06
C ARG A 507 -20.49 -3.04 -5.88
N TYR A 508 -19.60 -2.69 -6.82
CA TYR A 508 -18.90 -3.67 -7.63
C TYR A 508 -18.16 -4.70 -6.78
N LEU A 509 -17.44 -4.25 -5.75
CA LEU A 509 -16.68 -5.12 -4.86
C LEU A 509 -17.59 -5.99 -3.98
N PHE A 510 -18.59 -5.42 -3.32
CA PHE A 510 -19.47 -6.16 -2.41
C PHE A 510 -20.35 -7.18 -3.15
N GLU A 511 -20.87 -6.82 -4.32
CA GLU A 511 -21.81 -7.65 -5.07
C GLU A 511 -21.09 -8.74 -5.89
N ALA A 512 -19.77 -8.70 -6.04
CA ALA A 512 -19.03 -9.63 -6.90
C ALA A 512 -18.98 -11.10 -6.44
N SER A 513 -19.42 -11.40 -5.21
CA SER A 513 -19.45 -12.77 -4.64
C SER A 513 -20.87 -13.30 -4.40
N THR A 514 -21.90 -12.53 -4.75
CA THR A 514 -23.27 -12.82 -4.36
C THR A 514 -24.29 -12.26 -5.35
N ASN A 515 -25.50 -12.81 -5.35
CA ASN A 515 -26.63 -12.21 -6.08
C ASN A 515 -27.39 -11.17 -5.24
N GLN A 516 -26.91 -10.87 -4.03
CA GLN A 516 -27.49 -9.85 -3.17
C GLN A 516 -26.93 -8.47 -3.50
N THR A 517 -27.78 -7.46 -3.39
CA THR A 517 -27.38 -6.06 -3.49
C THR A 517 -26.58 -5.65 -2.27
N CYS A 518 -25.55 -4.82 -2.45
CA CYS A 518 -24.79 -4.28 -1.33
C CYS A 518 -25.72 -3.58 -0.31
N PRO A 519 -25.53 -3.80 1.01
CA PRO A 519 -26.36 -3.15 2.01
C PRO A 519 -26.29 -1.62 1.93
N ASN A 520 -27.45 -0.96 2.03
CA ASN A 520 -27.54 0.50 1.94
C ASN A 520 -26.68 1.22 3.00
N ASN A 521 -26.56 0.63 4.20
CA ASN A 521 -25.72 1.16 5.28
C ASN A 521 -24.21 0.91 5.08
N ILE A 522 -23.80 0.47 3.89
CA ILE A 522 -22.40 0.29 3.48
C ILE A 522 -22.15 1.01 2.16
N CYS A 523 -22.98 0.76 1.15
CA CYS A 523 -22.75 1.31 -0.20
C CYS A 523 -23.53 2.58 -0.52
N ASP A 524 -24.55 2.94 0.26
CA ASP A 524 -25.38 4.13 0.04
C ASP A 524 -25.27 5.15 1.19
N LEU A 525 -24.23 5.04 2.02
CA LEU A 525 -23.88 6.12 2.95
C LEU A 525 -23.34 7.31 2.15
N ASP A 526 -23.51 8.52 2.66
CA ASP A 526 -22.68 9.61 2.19
C ASP A 526 -21.23 9.25 2.53
N ALA A 527 -20.38 9.05 1.53
CA ALA A 527 -18.96 8.85 1.78
C ALA A 527 -18.51 10.03 2.65
N GLU A 528 -18.06 9.75 3.88
CA GLU A 528 -17.40 10.73 4.72
C GLU A 528 -16.14 11.16 3.98
N LYS A 529 -16.30 12.19 3.14
CA LYS A 529 -15.20 12.98 2.62
C LYS A 529 -14.42 13.38 3.87
N PRO A 530 -13.09 13.23 3.89
CA PRO A 530 -12.29 13.72 5.00
C PRO A 530 -12.72 15.15 5.31
N THR A 531 -13.55 15.31 6.33
CA THR A 531 -13.83 16.59 6.93
C THR A 531 -12.59 16.87 7.76
N CYS A 532 -12.24 18.15 7.91
CA CYS A 532 -11.15 18.57 8.75
C CYS A 532 -11.43 18.37 10.25
N SER A 533 -12.04 17.24 10.60
CA SER A 533 -12.26 16.74 11.94
C SER A 533 -11.25 15.62 12.15
N ILE A 534 -10.17 15.97 12.84
CA ILE A 534 -9.33 15.00 13.53
C ILE A 534 -10.25 14.39 14.60
N GLU A 535 -10.69 13.15 14.39
CA GLU A 535 -11.32 12.34 15.45
C GLU A 535 -10.37 11.21 15.88
#